data_AF-A0A0C9ST65-F1
#
_entry.id   AF-A0A0C9ST65-F1
#
_cell.length_a   1.000
_cell.length_b   1.000
_cell.length_c   1.000
_cell.angle_alpha   90.00
_cell.angle_beta   90.00
_cell.angle_gamma   90.00
#
_symmetry.space_group_name_H-M   'P 1'
#
loop_
_entity.id
_entity.type
_entity.pdbx_description
1 polymer ?
#
loop_
_entity_poly.entity_id
_entity_poly.type
_entity_poly.pdbx_seq_one_letter_code
_entity_poly.pdbx_strand_id
1 'polypeptide(L)'
;YPLLYRIALDVLPAQASAVPCERVFSSGKETDTDRRNNLSPEMMEMLQMLKYMFREDRLSFENDWLNYEHEMAEIPSHTGAI
;
A
#
# COMPACT_ATOMS: atom_id res chain seq x y z
N TYR A 1 -20.42 1.14 -15.94
CA TYR A 1 -20.93 0.07 -15.06
C TYR A 1 -20.48 0.30 -13.62
N PRO A 2 -21.16 1.18 -12.87
CA PRO A 2 -20.70 1.60 -11.54
C PRO A 2 -20.66 0.44 -10.51
N LEU A 3 -21.56 -0.53 -10.62
CA LEU A 3 -21.58 -1.71 -9.74
C LEU A 3 -20.39 -2.64 -9.99
N LEU A 4 -20.10 -2.94 -11.25
CA LEU A 4 -19.00 -3.83 -11.63
C LEU A 4 -17.64 -3.24 -11.25
N TYR A 5 -17.50 -1.91 -11.41
CA TYR A 5 -16.33 -1.17 -10.97
C TYR A 5 -16.09 -1.31 -9.47
N ARG A 6 -17.14 -1.17 -8.65
CA ARG A 6 -17.04 -1.30 -7.19
C ARG A 6 -16.65 -2.71 -6.75
N ILE A 7 -17.22 -3.73 -7.39
CA ILE A 7 -16.86 -5.13 -7.13
C ILE A 7 -15.40 -5.41 -7.53
N ALA A 8 -14.95 -4.86 -8.66
CA ALA A 8 -13.56 -5.02 -9.11
C ALA A 8 -12.56 -4.40 -8.12
N LEU A 9 -12.88 -3.25 -7.52
CA LEU A 9 -12.06 -2.62 -6.49
C LEU A 9 -11.93 -3.45 -5.21
N ASP A 10 -12.92 -4.25 -4.86
CA ASP A 10 -12.85 -5.12 -3.68
C ASP A 10 -12.17 -6.46 -3.99
N VAL A 11 -12.42 -7.02 -5.18
CA VAL A 11 -11.99 -8.38 -5.54
C VAL A 11 -10.58 -8.43 -6.10
N LEU A 12 -10.16 -7.44 -6.91
CA LEU A 12 -8.83 -7.45 -7.54
C LEU A 12 -7.67 -7.28 -6.53
N PRO A 13 -7.79 -6.46 -5.46
CA PRO A 13 -6.74 -6.36 -4.45
C PRO A 13 -6.73 -7.52 -3.45
N ALA A 14 -7.80 -8.32 -3.40
CA ALA A 14 -7.88 -9.47 -2.52
C ALA A 14 -6.77 -10.46 -2.88
N GLN A 15 -5.77 -10.56 -2.00
CA GLN A 15 -4.60 -11.38 -2.28
C GLN A 15 -5.02 -12.86 -2.31
N ALA A 16 -4.92 -13.50 -3.48
CA ALA A 16 -5.30 -14.91 -3.66
C ALA A 16 -4.31 -15.91 -3.03
N SER A 17 -3.22 -15.42 -2.43
CA SER A 17 -2.08 -16.20 -1.97
C SER A 17 -1.73 -15.85 -0.52
N ALA A 18 -1.22 -16.84 0.22
CA ALA A 18 -0.67 -16.68 1.57
C ALA A 18 0.78 -16.15 1.59
N VAL A 19 1.40 -15.93 0.42
CA VAL A 19 2.75 -15.36 0.27
C VAL A 19 3.01 -14.06 1.07
N PRO A 20 2.10 -13.07 1.14
CA PRO A 20 2.31 -11.90 2.01
C PRO A 20 2.41 -12.30 3.49
N CYS A 21 1.58 -13.24 3.95
CA CYS A 21 1.60 -13.76 5.31
C CYS A 21 2.94 -14.43 5.61
N GLU A 22 3.38 -15.34 4.74
CA GLU A 22 4.66 -16.06 4.86
C GLU A 22 5.85 -15.11 4.84
N ARG A 23 5.78 -14.03 4.04
CA ARG A 23 6.82 -13.00 3.97
C ARG A 23 6.89 -12.20 5.27
N VAL A 24 5.75 -11.84 5.87
CA VAL A 24 5.70 -11.18 7.19
C VAL A 24 6.33 -12.08 8.25
N PHE A 25 5.89 -13.34 8.35
CA PHE A 25 6.44 -14.32 9.30
C PHE A 25 7.94 -14.57 9.11
N SER A 26 8.39 -14.75 7.87
CA SER A 26 9.83 -14.92 7.57
C SER A 26 10.64 -13.68 7.93
N SER A 27 10.11 -12.48 7.69
CA SER A 27 10.78 -11.23 8.04
C SER A 27 10.84 -10.96 9.55
N GLY A 28 10.00 -11.65 10.32
CA GLY A 28 9.95 -11.57 11.78
C GLY A 28 10.91 -12.52 12.49
N LYS A 29 11.39 -13.56 11.78
CA LYS A 29 12.25 -14.62 12.32
C LYS A 29 13.51 -14.09 13.01
N GLU A 30 14.16 -13.07 12.45
CA GLU A 30 15.34 -12.43 13.02
C GLU A 30 15.04 -11.74 14.37
N THR A 31 13.85 -11.13 14.50
CA THR A 31 13.45 -10.35 15.68
C THR A 31 12.92 -11.23 16.81
N ASP A 32 12.27 -12.34 16.45
CA ASP A 32 11.63 -13.28 17.38
C ASP A 32 12.58 -14.42 17.82
N THR A 33 13.30 -15.04 16.88
CA THR A 33 14.08 -16.26 17.16
C THR A 33 15.58 -15.99 17.35
N ASP A 34 16.21 -15.21 16.46
CA ASP A 34 17.68 -15.11 16.43
C ASP A 34 18.27 -14.19 17.52
N ARG A 35 17.52 -13.19 17.97
CA ARG A 35 17.94 -12.31 19.08
C ARG A 35 17.52 -12.76 20.47
N ARG A 36 16.80 -13.89 20.62
CA ARG A 36 16.21 -14.35 21.89
C ARG A 36 15.50 -13.23 22.67
N ASN A 37 14.87 -12.32 21.95
CA ASN A 37 14.08 -11.29 22.56
C ASN A 37 12.74 -11.96 22.86
N ASN A 38 12.44 -12.25 24.13
CA ASN A 38 11.14 -12.80 24.54
C ASN A 38 10.03 -11.74 24.29
N LEU A 39 9.84 -11.33 23.04
CA LEU A 39 8.75 -10.48 22.66
C LEU A 39 7.46 -11.25 22.84
N SER A 40 6.49 -10.63 23.50
CA SER A 40 5.15 -11.18 23.49
C SER A 40 4.63 -11.22 22.05
N PRO A 41 3.77 -12.20 21.71
CA PRO A 41 3.10 -12.24 20.41
C PRO A 41 2.42 -10.92 20.05
N GLU A 42 1.83 -10.26 21.06
CA GLU A 42 1.17 -8.95 20.93
C GLU A 42 2.14 -7.83 20.52
N MET A 43 3.32 -7.75 21.15
CA MET A 43 4.33 -6.76 20.78
C MET A 43 4.86 -7.01 19.36
N MET A 44 5.02 -8.28 18.98
CA MET A 44 5.46 -8.66 17.65
C MET A 44 4.44 -8.25 16.58
N GLU A 45 3.15 -8.45 16.83
CA GLU A 45 2.06 -8.02 15.95
C GLU A 45 2.08 -6.50 15.75
N MET A 46 2.15 -5.72 16.83
CA MET A 46 2.23 -4.26 16.76
C MET A 46 3.44 -3.79 15.95
N LEU A 47 4.61 -4.43 16.13
CA LEU A 47 5.82 -4.08 15.37
C LEU A 47 5.69 -4.41 13.88
N GLN A 48 5.08 -5.53 13.52
CA GLN A 48 4.86 -5.85 12.10
C GLN A 48 3.83 -4.91 11.47
N MET A 49 2.76 -4.53 12.18
CA MET A 49 1.82 -3.51 11.72
C MET A 49 2.52 -2.17 11.49
N LEU A 50 3.32 -1.70 12.45
CA LEU A 50 4.07 -0.45 12.34
C LEU A 50 5.06 -0.47 11.17
N LYS A 51 5.78 -1.58 11.00
CA LYS A 51 6.68 -1.80 9.86
C LYS A 51 5.95 -1.74 8.51
N TYR A 52 4.73 -2.28 8.44
CA TYR A 52 3.92 -2.25 7.24
C TYR A 52 3.41 -0.84 6.94
N MET A 53 2.86 -0.13 7.95
CA MET A 53 2.40 1.25 7.80
C MET A 53 3.50 2.16 7.27
N PHE A 54 4.72 2.10 7.84
CA PHE A 54 5.85 2.88 7.33
C PHE A 54 6.31 2.50 5.92
N ARG A 55 6.08 1.25 5.49
CA ARG A 55 6.37 0.82 4.11
C ARG A 55 5.33 1.34 3.13
N GLU A 56 4.06 1.32 3.49
CA GLU A 56 2.97 1.85 2.69
C GLU A 56 3.07 3.35 2.52
N ASP A 57 3.44 4.09 3.58
CA ASP A 57 3.68 5.53 3.55
C ASP A 57 4.79 5.92 2.54
N ARG A 58 5.82 5.06 2.41
CA ARG A 58 6.90 5.19 1.41
C ARG A 58 6.48 4.82 -0.01
N LEU A 59 5.39 4.08 -0.17
CA LEU A 59 4.84 3.60 -1.46
C LEU A 59 3.62 4.41 -1.90
N SER A 60 3.25 5.47 -1.17
CA SER A 60 2.16 6.39 -1.53
C SER A 60 2.53 7.23 -2.76
N PHE A 61 2.58 6.58 -3.93
CA PHE A 61 2.62 7.22 -5.25
C PHE A 61 1.31 7.96 -5.57
N GLU A 62 0.27 7.80 -4.73
CA GLU A 62 -1.01 8.51 -4.85
C GLU A 62 -0.84 10.03 -4.93
N ASN A 63 0.16 10.58 -4.22
CA ASN A 63 0.48 12.01 -4.28
C ASN A 63 1.03 12.40 -5.67
N ASP A 64 1.72 11.50 -6.36
CA ASP A 64 2.29 11.76 -7.68
C ASP A 64 1.21 11.69 -8.76
N TRP A 65 0.32 10.69 -8.70
CA TRP A 65 -0.82 10.55 -9.64
C TRP A 65 -1.82 11.71 -9.56
N LEU A 66 -2.14 12.20 -8.36
CA LEU A 66 -3.01 13.37 -8.19
C LEU A 66 -2.36 14.66 -8.71
N ASN A 67 -1.03 14.77 -8.66
CA ASN A 67 -0.30 15.89 -9.24
C ASN A 67 -0.34 15.87 -10.77
N TYR A 68 -0.18 14.69 -11.40
CA TYR A 68 -0.30 14.57 -12.86
C TYR A 68 -1.70 14.92 -13.37
N GLU A 69 -2.77 14.49 -12.69
CA GLU A 69 -4.15 14.86 -13.07
C GLU A 69 -4.41 16.37 -12.92
N HIS A 70 -3.83 17.01 -11.89
CA HIS A 70 -3.92 18.45 -11.69
C HIS A 70 -3.16 19.24 -12.78
N GLU A 71 -1.98 18.78 -13.17
CA GLU A 71 -1.16 19.38 -14.24
C GLU A 71 -1.80 19.20 -15.64
N MET A 72 -2.45 18.07 -15.90
CA MET A 72 -3.15 17.81 -17.17
C MET A 72 -4.48 18.58 -17.31
N ALA A 73 -5.06 19.04 -16.20
CA ALA A 73 -6.28 19.85 -16.18
C ALA A 73 -6.02 21.35 -16.47
N GLU A 74 -4.77 21.81 -16.43
CA GLU A 74 -4.37 23.21 -16.66
C GLU A 74 -3.89 23.51 -18.09
N ILE A 75 -4.37 22.79 -19.12
CA ILE A 75 -4.10 23.20 -20.51
C ILE A 75 -4.87 24.51 -20.79
N PRO A 76 -4.20 25.65 -21.07
CA PRO A 76 -4.89 26.90 -21.30
C PRO A 76 -5.64 26.84 -22.64
N SER A 77 -6.94 27.06 -22.59
CA SER A 77 -7.86 27.11 -23.73
C SER A 77 -7.68 28.37 -24.59
N HIS A 78 -6.45 28.69 -25.02
CA HIS A 78 -6.19 29.77 -25.97
C HIS A 78 -5.82 29.23 -27.35
N THR A 79 -6.85 28.91 -28.14
CA THR A 79 -6.81 29.08 -29.60
C THR A 79 -8.23 29.40 -30.06
N GLY A 80 -8.51 30.70 -30.08
CA GLY A 80 -9.74 31.30 -30.62
C GLY A 80 -9.38 32.65 -31.21
N ALA A 81 -8.58 32.66 -32.27
CA ALA A 81 -8.32 33.82 -33.10
C ALA A 81 -8.11 33.35 -34.55
N ILE A 82 -9.21 33.33 -35.31
CA ILE A 82 -9.23 33.51 -36.76
C ILE A 82 -10.48 34.32 -37.09
#